data_AF-A0A1X7SMZ7-F1
#
_entry.id   AF-A0A1X7SMZ7-F1
#
_cell.length_a   1.000
_cell.length_b   1.000
_cell.length_c   1.000
_cell.angle_alpha   90.00
_cell.angle_beta   90.00
_cell.angle_gamma   90.00
#
_symmetry.space_group_name_H-M   'P 1'
#
loop_
_entity.id
_entity.type
_entity.pdbx_description
1 polymer ?
#
loop_
_entity_poly.entity_id
_entity_poly.type
_entity_poly.pdbx_seq_one_letter_code
_entity_poly.pdbx_strand_id
1 'polypeptide(L)'
;MLNSILQLVAGKYGLEVLVYDDEGNYGRDFVNITVRREPHVNKAPIVIISPSTNITIKPSDKLILDASKTSDDGPKGETLGLLQEVSGSRDYWTQPLLTLKHLNVGKYLFKLRVTDGDGAVGVAYANVTVQAEPDYPPTADAGESVLIQLPHDEVTLDGGRSKDDKGSNCKVFMETGERKSSGNE
;
A
#
# COMPACT_ATOMS: atom_id res chain seq x y z
N MET A 1 -45.56 31.74 -14.69
CA MET A 1 -44.38 30.93 -15.05
C MET A 1 -43.84 30.32 -13.75
N LEU A 2 -43.84 28.99 -13.59
CA LEU A 2 -43.29 28.34 -12.40
C LEU A 2 -41.81 28.05 -12.66
N ASN A 3 -40.93 28.83 -12.05
CA ASN A 3 -39.49 28.56 -12.06
C ASN A 3 -39.19 27.56 -10.95
N SER A 4 -38.96 26.31 -11.33
CA SER A 4 -38.51 25.28 -10.39
C SER A 4 -37.02 25.46 -10.10
N ILE A 5 -36.68 25.88 -8.88
CA ILE A 5 -35.29 25.86 -8.39
C ILE A 5 -35.00 24.42 -7.96
N LEU A 6 -34.24 23.68 -8.76
CA LEU A 6 -33.80 22.33 -8.43
C LEU A 6 -32.53 22.40 -7.55
N GLN A 7 -32.56 21.70 -6.40
CA GLN A 7 -31.43 21.41 -5.50
C GLN A 7 -31.00 22.52 -4.52
N LEU A 8 -31.90 23.00 -3.66
CA LEU A 8 -31.50 23.77 -2.47
C LEU A 8 -30.87 22.86 -1.40
N VAL A 9 -29.76 23.29 -0.81
CA VAL A 9 -29.11 22.65 0.35
C VAL A 9 -29.75 23.19 1.64
N ALA A 10 -29.55 22.52 2.79
CA ALA A 10 -30.01 23.05 4.07
C ALA A 10 -29.46 24.47 4.32
N GLY A 11 -30.34 25.42 4.62
CA GLY A 11 -29.99 26.83 4.70
C GLY A 11 -31.19 27.76 4.70
N LYS A 12 -30.93 29.06 4.89
CA LYS A 12 -31.92 30.11 4.72
C LYS A 12 -31.61 30.86 3.43
N TYR A 13 -32.61 30.99 2.57
CA TYR A 13 -32.51 31.68 1.29
C TYR A 13 -33.51 32.83 1.29
N GLY A 14 -33.06 34.01 0.86
CA GLY A 14 -33.93 35.11 0.46
C GLY A 14 -33.94 35.17 -1.06
N LEU A 15 -35.10 35.01 -1.68
CA LEU A 15 -35.27 35.15 -3.12
C LEU A 15 -36.03 36.45 -3.40
N GLU A 16 -35.51 37.25 -4.33
CA GLU A 16 -36.23 38.40 -4.88
C GLU A 16 -36.91 37.95 -6.17
N VAL A 17 -38.21 38.21 -6.28
CA VAL A 17 -39.00 37.96 -7.49
C VAL A 17 -39.27 39.30 -8.15
N LEU A 18 -38.86 39.44 -9.41
CA LEU A 18 -39.11 40.60 -10.26
C LEU A 18 -40.12 40.23 -11.34
N VAL A 19 -41.15 41.06 -11.52
CA VAL A 19 -42.13 40.90 -12.60
C VAL A 19 -42.19 42.20 -13.38
N TYR A 20 -42.02 42.12 -14.70
CA TYR A 20 -42.08 43.25 -15.62
C TYR A 20 -43.37 43.20 -16.45
N ASP A 21 -43.93 44.36 -16.79
CA ASP A 21 -44.90 44.47 -17.87
C ASP A 21 -44.19 44.71 -19.23
N ASP A 22 -44.97 44.74 -20.31
CA ASP A 22 -44.46 44.96 -21.67
C ASP A 22 -43.92 46.38 -21.90
N GLU A 23 -44.22 47.30 -20.97
CA GLU A 23 -43.82 48.71 -20.98
C GLU A 23 -42.56 48.96 -20.13
N GLY A 24 -42.07 47.92 -19.44
CA GLY A 24 -40.85 47.94 -18.63
C GLY A 24 -41.06 48.37 -17.18
N ASN A 25 -42.30 48.61 -16.72
CA ASN A 25 -42.56 48.80 -15.30
C ASN A 25 -42.38 47.46 -14.57
N TYR A 26 -41.93 47.51 -13.32
CA TYR A 26 -41.74 46.28 -12.56
C TYR A 26 -42.24 46.37 -11.12
N GLY A 27 -42.75 45.23 -10.63
CA GLY A 27 -43.00 44.95 -9.23
C GLY A 27 -41.95 44.00 -8.68
N ARG A 28 -41.70 44.08 -7.37
CA ARG A 28 -40.80 43.15 -6.67
C ARG A 28 -41.42 42.62 -5.39
N ASP A 29 -41.06 41.39 -5.03
CA ASP A 29 -41.42 40.77 -3.75
C ASP A 29 -40.27 39.89 -3.22
N PHE A 30 -40.22 39.69 -1.91
CA PHE A 30 -39.19 38.89 -1.24
C PHE A 30 -39.79 37.65 -0.59
N VAL A 31 -39.23 36.48 -0.91
CA VAL A 31 -39.61 35.20 -0.33
C VAL A 31 -38.45 34.62 0.48
N ASN A 32 -38.70 34.36 1.76
CA ASN A 32 -37.77 33.65 2.63
C ASN A 32 -38.06 32.15 2.59
N ILE A 33 -37.09 31.36 2.15
CA ILE A 33 -37.15 29.90 2.15
C ILE A 33 -36.21 29.38 3.25
N THR A 34 -36.75 28.57 4.15
CA THR A 34 -35.92 27.81 5.10
C THR A 34 -35.92 26.34 4.68
N VAL A 35 -34.76 25.85 4.25
CA VAL A 35 -34.52 24.44 3.96
C VAL A 35 -33.92 23.82 5.22
N ARG A 36 -34.69 22.99 5.90
CA ARG A 36 -34.19 22.23 7.06
C ARG A 36 -33.54 20.95 6.57
N ARG A 37 -32.39 20.58 7.15
CA ARG A 37 -31.86 19.23 7.01
C ARG A 37 -32.91 18.29 7.61
N GLU A 38 -33.20 17.17 6.94
CA GLU A 38 -33.98 16.10 7.55
C GLU A 38 -33.27 15.69 8.86
N PRO A 39 -34.00 15.44 9.96
CA PRO A 39 -33.40 14.94 11.19
C PRO A 39 -32.76 13.56 10.94
N HIS A 40 -31.48 13.54 10.56
CA HIS A 40 -30.69 12.32 10.51
C HIS A 40 -29.97 12.11 11.85
N VAL A 41 -29.91 10.88 12.32
CA VAL A 41 -28.99 10.49 13.41
C VAL A 41 -27.70 10.08 12.72
N ASN A 42 -26.65 10.91 12.83
CA ASN A 42 -25.35 10.62 12.23
C ASN A 42 -24.80 9.28 12.74
N LYS A 43 -24.26 8.45 11.84
CA LYS A 43 -23.50 7.26 12.21
C LYS A 43 -22.03 7.49 11.87
N ALA A 44 -21.15 6.89 12.66
CA ALA A 44 -19.73 6.96 12.34
C ALA A 44 -19.41 6.18 11.04
N PRO A 45 -18.40 6.62 10.27
CA PRO A 45 -17.96 5.92 9.07
C PRO A 45 -17.56 4.47 9.33
N ILE A 46 -17.94 3.59 8.40
CA ILE A 46 -17.47 2.21 8.35
C ILE A 46 -16.21 2.17 7.49
N VAL A 47 -15.04 2.11 8.15
CA VAL A 47 -13.75 2.09 7.47
C VAL A 47 -13.35 0.67 7.12
N ILE A 48 -12.97 0.45 5.86
CA ILE A 48 -12.56 -0.86 5.35
C ILE A 48 -11.21 -0.70 4.68
N ILE A 49 -10.25 -1.55 5.02
CA ILE A 49 -8.95 -1.69 4.33
C ILE A 49 -8.86 -3.10 3.75
N SER A 50 -8.48 -3.22 2.49
CA SER A 50 -8.34 -4.48 1.76
C SER A 50 -7.01 -4.53 1.02
N PRO A 51 -6.15 -5.54 1.23
CA PRO A 51 -6.22 -6.53 2.31
C PRO A 51 -5.94 -5.90 3.70
N SER A 52 -6.35 -6.57 4.77
CA SER A 52 -6.09 -6.13 6.16
C SER A 52 -5.41 -7.17 7.05
N THR A 53 -5.43 -8.45 6.67
CA THR A 53 -4.88 -9.56 7.47
C THR A 53 -4.06 -10.51 6.60
N ASN A 54 -3.16 -11.27 7.23
CA ASN A 54 -2.29 -12.28 6.59
C ASN A 54 -1.48 -11.75 5.40
N ILE A 55 -1.07 -10.48 5.46
CA ILE A 55 -0.27 -9.87 4.40
C ILE A 55 1.20 -10.15 4.69
N THR A 56 1.82 -10.99 3.87
CA THR A 56 3.26 -11.24 3.90
C THR A 56 3.85 -10.90 2.54
N ILE A 57 4.88 -10.04 2.52
CA ILE A 57 5.55 -9.59 1.30
C ILE A 57 7.07 -9.64 1.46
N LYS A 58 7.80 -9.59 0.35
CA LYS A 58 9.26 -9.42 0.31
C LYS A 58 9.64 -7.94 0.29
N PRO A 59 10.87 -7.55 0.66
CA PRO A 59 11.30 -6.15 0.65
C PRO A 59 11.17 -5.46 -0.72
N SER A 60 11.33 -6.19 -1.81
CA SER A 60 11.19 -5.71 -3.19
C SER A 60 9.74 -5.61 -3.68
N ASP A 61 8.79 -6.20 -2.95
CA ASP A 61 7.41 -6.30 -3.41
C ASP A 61 6.70 -4.95 -3.32
N LYS A 62 5.73 -4.78 -4.21
CA LYS A 62 4.76 -3.69 -4.17
C LYS A 62 3.48 -4.20 -3.51
N LEU A 63 3.04 -3.53 -2.45
CA LEU A 63 1.75 -3.79 -1.80
C LEU A 63 0.80 -2.63 -2.05
N ILE A 64 -0.45 -2.93 -2.39
CA ILE A 64 -1.52 -1.93 -2.46
C ILE A 64 -2.52 -2.23 -1.36
N LEU A 65 -2.79 -1.25 -0.51
CA LEU A 65 -3.89 -1.27 0.45
C LEU A 65 -5.03 -0.41 -0.11
N ASP A 66 -6.23 -0.97 -0.18
CA ASP A 66 -7.42 -0.35 -0.78
C ASP A 66 -8.48 -0.05 0.30
N ALA A 67 -8.85 1.22 0.40
CA ALA A 67 -9.85 1.77 1.28
C ALA A 67 -11.13 2.25 0.56
N SER A 68 -11.26 1.95 -0.73
CA SER A 68 -12.39 2.40 -1.59
C SER A 68 -13.76 1.93 -1.12
N LYS A 69 -13.81 0.85 -0.33
CA LYS A 69 -15.04 0.28 0.24
C LYS A 69 -15.49 0.95 1.54
N THR A 70 -14.75 1.94 2.03
CA THR A 70 -15.18 2.75 3.18
C THR A 70 -16.50 3.46 2.85
N SER A 71 -17.45 3.42 3.78
CA SER A 71 -18.81 3.94 3.59
C SER A 71 -19.27 4.73 4.80
N ASP A 72 -20.21 5.65 4.58
CA ASP A 72 -20.83 6.50 5.60
C ASP A 72 -22.32 6.75 5.26
N ASP A 73 -23.13 7.24 6.20
CA ASP A 73 -24.57 7.47 6.01
C ASP A 73 -24.97 8.92 5.66
N GLY A 74 -24.04 9.89 5.76
CA GLY A 74 -24.23 11.28 5.34
C GLY A 74 -23.72 11.60 3.93
N PRO A 75 -23.97 12.81 3.38
CA PRO A 75 -23.28 13.29 2.19
C PRO A 75 -21.77 13.21 2.45
N LYS A 76 -21.02 12.51 1.58
CA LYS A 76 -19.60 12.17 1.77
C LYS A 76 -18.81 13.40 2.23
N GLY A 77 -18.64 13.54 3.55
CA GLY A 77 -17.85 14.57 4.16
C GLY A 77 -16.41 14.33 3.78
N GLU A 78 -15.87 15.24 2.98
CA GLU A 78 -14.43 15.33 2.76
C GLU A 78 -13.74 15.48 4.12
N THR A 79 -12.90 14.51 4.50
CA THR A 79 -11.50 14.75 4.94
C THR A 79 -10.84 13.40 5.28
N LEU A 80 -9.93 12.99 4.40
CA LEU A 80 -8.94 11.93 4.63
C LEU A 80 -7.81 12.52 5.48
N GLY A 81 -7.81 12.26 6.78
CA GLY A 81 -6.75 12.69 7.70
C GLY A 81 -6.04 11.50 8.35
N LEU A 82 -4.78 11.24 7.99
CA LEU A 82 -3.92 10.28 8.70
C LEU A 82 -3.41 10.87 10.02
N LEU A 83 -3.54 10.10 11.09
CA LEU A 83 -2.61 10.17 12.22
C LEU A 83 -1.68 8.97 12.11
N GLN A 84 -0.43 9.26 11.74
CA GLN A 84 0.65 8.30 11.57
C GLN A 84 1.15 7.80 12.93
N GLU A 85 1.22 6.48 13.09
CA GLU A 85 2.35 5.81 13.76
C GLU A 85 2.83 4.70 12.82
N VAL A 86 3.51 5.10 11.75
CA VAL A 86 4.26 4.18 10.89
C VAL A 86 5.72 4.56 11.04
N SER A 87 6.46 3.78 11.81
CA SER A 87 7.92 3.79 11.81
C SER A 87 8.39 3.34 10.41
N GLY A 88 8.69 4.30 9.53
CA GLY A 88 9.57 4.06 8.39
C GLY A 88 9.07 4.28 6.96
N SER A 89 7.86 4.78 6.69
CA SER A 89 7.54 5.25 5.32
C SER A 89 6.51 6.38 5.31
N ARG A 90 6.73 7.37 4.43
CA ARG A 90 6.03 8.66 4.37
C ARG A 90 5.30 8.82 3.03
N ASP A 91 4.30 7.97 2.78
CA ASP A 91 3.38 8.10 1.65
C ASP A 91 1.98 8.49 2.14
N TYR A 92 1.40 9.55 1.57
CA TYR A 92 0.10 10.10 1.96
C TYR A 92 -1.04 9.47 1.14
N TRP A 93 -2.13 9.06 1.80
CA TRP A 93 -3.34 8.55 1.16
C TRP A 93 -4.24 9.70 0.67
N THR A 94 -3.99 10.23 -0.52
CA THR A 94 -4.88 11.23 -1.16
C THR A 94 -5.93 10.59 -2.07
N GLN A 95 -5.85 9.28 -2.26
CA GLN A 95 -6.74 8.44 -3.04
C GLN A 95 -7.14 7.24 -2.17
N PRO A 96 -8.24 6.52 -2.46
CA PRO A 96 -8.61 5.32 -1.70
C PRO A 96 -7.56 4.20 -1.78
N LEU A 97 -6.44 4.38 -2.49
CA LEU A 97 -5.38 3.41 -2.65
C LEU A 97 -4.08 3.95 -2.06
N LEU A 98 -3.40 3.15 -1.22
CA LEU A 98 -2.00 3.35 -0.85
C LEU A 98 -1.14 2.32 -1.52
N THR A 99 -0.10 2.81 -2.17
CA THR A 99 0.95 1.96 -2.69
C THR A 99 2.15 2.01 -1.74
N LEU A 100 2.54 0.86 -1.21
CA LEU A 100 3.73 0.65 -0.41
C LEU A 100 4.80 -0.04 -1.26
N LYS A 101 6.04 0.46 -1.19
CA LYS A 101 7.21 -0.11 -1.88
C LYS A 101 8.43 -0.04 -0.96
N HIS A 102 9.40 -0.91 -1.24
CA HIS A 102 10.72 -0.88 -0.59
C HIS A 102 10.64 -0.88 0.94
N LEU A 103 9.73 -1.69 1.50
CA LEU A 103 9.64 -1.83 2.94
C LEU A 103 10.80 -2.69 3.45
N ASN A 104 11.36 -2.29 4.58
CA ASN A 104 12.38 -3.09 5.26
C ASN A 104 11.73 -4.32 5.90
N VAL A 105 12.53 -5.36 6.14
CA VAL A 105 12.09 -6.54 6.90
C VAL A 105 11.58 -6.10 8.26
N GLY A 106 10.37 -6.54 8.61
CA GLY A 106 9.71 -6.09 9.83
C GLY A 106 8.21 -6.35 9.84
N LYS A 107 7.56 -5.94 10.94
CA LYS A 107 6.11 -5.98 11.10
C LYS A 107 5.58 -4.55 11.14
N TYR A 108 4.55 -4.28 10.36
CA TYR A 108 3.91 -2.98 10.22
C TYR A 108 2.44 -3.07 10.56
N LEU A 109 1.94 -2.09 11.32
CA LEU A 109 0.53 -1.89 11.61
C LEU A 109 0.10 -0.56 10.98
N PHE A 110 -0.71 -0.64 9.93
CA PHE A 110 -1.30 0.54 9.29
C PHE A 110 -2.65 0.83 9.92
N LYS A 111 -2.91 2.10 10.23
CA LYS A 111 -4.18 2.59 10.78
C LYS A 111 -4.77 3.62 9.83
N LEU A 112 -6.01 3.40 9.40
CA LEU A 112 -6.81 4.40 8.68
C LEU A 112 -7.85 4.98 9.63
N ARG A 113 -7.93 6.31 9.69
CA ARG A 113 -8.92 7.07 10.45
C ARG A 113 -9.69 7.95 9.47
N VAL A 114 -11.02 7.87 9.49
CA VAL A 114 -11.91 8.67 8.65
C VAL A 114 -12.85 9.45 9.55
N THR A 115 -13.05 10.74 9.25
CA THR A 115 -13.98 11.61 9.98
C THR A 115 -15.06 12.04 9.01
N ASP A 116 -16.33 11.88 9.37
CA ASP A 116 -17.45 12.36 8.56
C ASP A 116 -17.63 13.89 8.67
N GLY A 117 -18.58 14.43 7.90
CA GLY A 117 -18.89 15.86 7.88
C GLY A 117 -19.53 16.39 9.16
N ASP A 118 -20.02 15.52 10.04
CA ASP A 118 -20.60 15.85 11.33
C ASP A 118 -19.62 15.58 12.50
N GLY A 119 -18.38 15.17 12.19
CA GLY A 119 -17.27 14.97 13.13
C GLY A 119 -17.16 13.58 13.76
N ALA A 120 -18.01 12.60 13.41
CA ALA A 120 -17.85 11.25 13.93
C ALA A 120 -16.75 10.48 13.18
N VAL A 121 -16.20 9.44 13.82
CA VAL A 121 -14.89 8.88 13.47
C VAL A 121 -14.98 7.37 13.31
N GLY A 122 -14.54 6.89 12.15
CA GLY A 122 -14.30 5.48 11.88
C GLY A 122 -12.81 5.14 11.85
N VAL A 123 -12.47 3.89 12.20
CA VAL A 123 -11.08 3.41 12.23
C VAL A 123 -10.99 1.99 11.67
N ALA A 124 -9.93 1.70 10.91
CA ALA A 124 -9.56 0.34 10.50
C ALA A 124 -8.04 0.14 10.56
N TYR A 125 -7.63 -1.13 10.57
CA TYR A 125 -6.23 -1.54 10.67
C TYR A 125 -5.85 -2.55 9.59
N ALA A 126 -4.58 -2.54 9.18
CA ALA A 126 -3.98 -3.57 8.34
C ALA A 126 -2.60 -4.00 8.87
N ASN A 127 -2.41 -5.31 9.04
CA ASN A 127 -1.17 -5.90 9.51
C ASN A 127 -0.35 -6.43 8.33
N VAL A 128 0.88 -5.94 8.18
CA VAL A 128 1.80 -6.35 7.10
C VAL A 128 3.09 -6.87 7.70
N THR A 129 3.51 -8.06 7.28
CA THR A 129 4.81 -8.63 7.61
C THR A 129 5.69 -8.63 6.37
N VAL A 130 6.87 -8.05 6.47
CA VAL A 130 7.88 -8.08 5.42
C VAL A 130 8.96 -9.07 5.82
N GLN A 131 9.17 -10.11 5.01
CA GLN A 131 10.13 -11.18 5.30
C GLN A 131 11.20 -11.22 4.21
N ALA A 132 12.46 -11.38 4.62
CA ALA A 132 13.53 -11.67 3.68
C ALA A 132 13.30 -13.03 3.01
N GLU A 133 13.77 -13.16 1.77
CA GLU A 133 13.89 -14.49 1.17
C GLU A 133 14.96 -15.29 1.91
N PRO A 134 14.78 -16.60 2.07
CA PRO A 134 15.87 -17.49 2.45
C PRO A 134 17.06 -17.30 1.49
N ASP A 135 18.25 -17.46 2.06
CA ASP A 135 19.54 -17.42 1.37
C ASP A 135 20.29 -18.70 1.75
N TYR A 136 20.77 -19.45 0.75
CA TYR A 136 21.40 -20.75 0.96
C TYR A 136 22.91 -20.67 0.74
N PRO A 137 23.72 -21.50 1.43
CA PRO A 137 25.15 -21.50 1.18
C PRO A 137 25.47 -21.98 -0.25
N PRO A 138 26.56 -21.50 -0.86
CA PRO A 138 26.97 -21.93 -2.19
C PRO A 138 27.35 -23.41 -2.23
N THR A 139 27.12 -24.05 -3.37
CA THR A 139 27.54 -25.43 -3.64
C THR A 139 28.77 -25.42 -4.52
N ALA A 140 29.86 -26.02 -4.04
CA ALA A 140 31.11 -26.17 -4.79
C ALA A 140 31.07 -27.41 -5.70
N ASP A 141 31.55 -27.27 -6.93
CA ASP A 141 31.70 -28.35 -7.90
C ASP A 141 32.98 -28.11 -8.71
N ALA A 142 33.99 -28.98 -8.51
CA ALA A 142 35.32 -28.87 -9.08
C ALA A 142 35.58 -29.83 -10.26
N GLY A 143 34.57 -30.58 -10.72
CA GLY A 143 34.77 -31.62 -11.74
C GLY A 143 34.66 -33.04 -11.19
N GLU A 144 34.88 -34.02 -12.08
CA GLU A 144 35.07 -35.42 -11.69
C GLU A 144 36.44 -35.66 -11.05
N SER A 145 36.59 -36.77 -10.34
CA SER A 145 37.89 -37.17 -9.78
C SER A 145 38.88 -37.53 -10.90
N VAL A 146 40.12 -37.03 -10.79
CA VAL A 146 41.18 -37.27 -11.79
C VAL A 146 42.29 -38.11 -11.18
N LEU A 147 42.75 -39.12 -11.91
CA LEU A 147 43.95 -39.88 -11.60
C LEU A 147 45.10 -39.37 -12.47
N ILE A 148 46.21 -38.97 -11.85
CA ILE A 148 47.44 -38.59 -12.55
C ILE A 148 48.55 -39.60 -12.23
N GLN A 149 49.47 -39.81 -13.17
CA GLN A 149 50.60 -40.73 -13.01
C GLN A 149 51.89 -40.06 -13.48
N LEU A 150 52.95 -40.20 -12.68
CA LEU A 150 54.25 -39.64 -13.00
C LEU A 150 54.80 -40.15 -14.36
N PRO A 151 55.52 -39.30 -15.11
CA PRO A 151 55.98 -37.97 -14.73
C PRO A 151 54.95 -36.84 -14.94
N HIS A 152 53.67 -37.16 -15.20
CA HIS A 152 52.63 -36.14 -15.28
C HIS A 152 52.19 -35.74 -13.86
N ASP A 153 52.58 -34.54 -13.44
CA ASP A 153 52.40 -34.00 -12.08
C ASP A 153 51.48 -32.76 -12.05
N GLU A 154 50.76 -32.49 -13.14
CA GLU A 154 49.83 -31.37 -13.26
C GLU A 154 48.38 -31.85 -13.38
N VAL A 155 47.46 -31.10 -12.78
CA VAL A 155 46.01 -31.27 -12.94
C VAL A 155 45.34 -29.91 -12.98
N THR A 156 44.36 -29.75 -13.87
CA THR A 156 43.49 -28.57 -13.91
C THR A 156 42.12 -28.96 -13.36
N LEU A 157 41.61 -28.19 -12.41
CA LEU A 157 40.29 -28.36 -11.83
C LEU A 157 39.42 -27.16 -12.21
N ASP A 158 38.17 -27.42 -12.60
CA ASP A 158 37.24 -26.39 -13.06
C ASP A 158 36.12 -26.18 -12.05
N GLY A 159 36.19 -25.06 -11.32
CA GLY A 159 35.16 -24.65 -10.37
C GLY A 159 33.96 -23.95 -11.01
N GLY A 160 33.92 -23.78 -12.33
CA GLY A 160 32.90 -23.04 -13.07
C GLY A 160 31.49 -23.62 -12.95
N ARG A 161 31.36 -24.87 -12.47
CA ARG A 161 30.07 -25.51 -12.18
C ARG A 161 29.52 -25.20 -10.78
N SER A 162 30.29 -24.51 -9.94
CA SER A 162 29.85 -24.08 -8.60
C SER A 162 28.71 -23.06 -8.69
N LYS A 163 27.76 -23.10 -7.76
CA LYS A 163 26.52 -22.29 -7.82
C LYS A 163 26.16 -21.65 -6.49
N ASP A 164 25.59 -20.46 -6.57
CA ASP A 164 24.97 -19.69 -5.49
C ASP A 164 23.53 -19.33 -5.92
N ASP A 165 22.54 -19.43 -5.02
CA ASP A 165 21.14 -19.15 -5.35
C ASP A 165 20.83 -17.65 -5.48
N LYS A 166 21.70 -16.79 -4.92
CA LYS A 166 21.63 -15.32 -5.06
C LYS A 166 22.59 -14.74 -6.10
N GLY A 167 23.31 -15.58 -6.84
CA GLY A 167 24.16 -15.14 -7.95
C GLY A 167 25.38 -14.33 -7.54
N SER A 168 25.78 -14.38 -6.27
CA SER A 168 27.07 -13.81 -5.84
C SER A 168 28.16 -14.64 -6.52
N ASN A 169 29.04 -13.98 -7.29
CA ASN A 169 30.20 -14.63 -7.92
C ASN A 169 30.87 -15.61 -6.94
N CYS A 170 30.69 -16.91 -7.16
CA CYS A 170 31.36 -17.96 -6.40
C CYS A 170 32.86 -17.73 -6.54
N LYS A 171 33.51 -17.20 -5.50
CA LYS A 171 34.96 -17.14 -5.46
C LYS A 171 35.45 -18.56 -5.21
N VAL A 172 35.89 -19.22 -6.27
CA VAL A 172 36.52 -20.53 -6.18
C VAL A 172 37.91 -20.33 -5.59
N PHE A 173 38.09 -20.76 -4.34
CA PHE A 173 39.41 -20.90 -3.73
C PHE A 173 39.78 -22.38 -3.77
N MET A 174 40.84 -22.70 -4.49
CA MET A 174 41.43 -24.04 -4.50
C MET A 174 42.49 -24.09 -3.41
N GLU A 175 42.22 -24.81 -2.33
CA GLU A 175 43.21 -25.07 -1.29
C GLU A 175 43.81 -26.46 -1.51
N THR A 176 45.12 -26.53 -1.70
CA THR A 176 45.84 -27.81 -1.76
C THR A 176 45.90 -28.42 -0.36
N GLY A 177 44.90 -29.22 0.01
CA GLY A 177 44.96 -30.05 1.21
C GLY A 177 45.56 -31.41 0.90
N GLU A 178 46.77 -31.71 1.39
CA GLU A 178 47.28 -33.08 1.40
C GLU A 178 46.40 -33.94 2.33
N ARG A 179 45.42 -34.66 1.79
CA ARG A 179 44.96 -35.91 2.42
C ARG A 179 45.71 -37.06 1.79
N LYS A 180 46.96 -37.28 2.24
CA LYS A 180 47.63 -38.57 2.02
C LYS A 180 46.83 -39.62 2.78
N SER A 181 46.02 -40.42 2.10
CA SER A 181 45.63 -41.71 2.67
C SER A 181 46.88 -42.58 2.65
N SER A 182 47.49 -42.81 3.81
CA SER A 182 48.38 -43.95 3.99
C SER A 182 47.60 -45.20 3.57
N GLY A 183 48.12 -45.91 2.57
CA GLY A 183 47.41 -46.95 1.83
C GLY A 183 47.14 -48.23 2.61
N ASN A 184 46.72 -49.25 1.86
CA ASN A 184 47.23 -50.61 1.99
C ASN A 184 47.12 -51.29 0.62
N GLU A 185 48.26 -51.80 0.16
CA GLU A 185 48.35 -52.95 -0.76
C GLU A 185 47.76 -54.21 -0.12
#